data_AF-K1R3S4-F1
#
_entry.id   AF-K1R3S4-F1
#
_cell.length_a   1.000
_cell.length_b   1.000
_cell.length_c   1.000
_cell.angle_alpha   90.00
_cell.angle_beta   90.00
_cell.angle_gamma   90.00
#
_symmetry.space_group_name_H-M   'P 1'
#
loop_
_entity.id
_entity.type
_entity.pdbx_description
1 polymer ?
#
loop_
_entity_poly.entity_id
_entity_poly.type
_entity_poly.pdbx_seq_one_letter_code
_entity_poly.pdbx_strand_id
1 'polypeptide(L)'
;MEEVDPSCNPVQPLLEGGSGGTATTGEKQKDAMVDLQPGQEDYSNYDIVRAVQFGIMARVYELVEGGLNVNEMDRENVSILHWAAINNRLDIVKYLVGKGAIVDRFGGDLDSTPLHWATRQGHLTMVVLLLGFGADPTLRDGQGFSCIHLASQFGHTAIVAYLIAKGGDVDMVDRNGMTPLMYSAYRVFGYDPTRLLITMGAGINKQDKVNGNTPLHLACQTGNTCVVKMLFDKKADLDILNAKGQTAMDAAAEFKHANIVKRMKQERADRGLDHTNFVSKFTGNKDTRTRVMWWFPFFAVYAIGIIPELSIPWYYKLILALLSAGIWKFLQM
;
A
#
# COMPACT_ATOMS: atom_id res chain seq x y z
N MET A 1 -18.39 -18.43 1.28
CA MET A 1 -17.77 -17.55 2.30
C MET A 1 -16.29 -17.88 2.26
N GLU A 2 -15.47 -17.00 1.72
CA GLU A 2 -14.00 -17.16 1.77
C GLU A 2 -13.57 -17.09 3.23
N GLU A 3 -12.85 -18.10 3.72
CA GLU A 3 -12.23 -18.05 5.04
C GLU A 3 -11.16 -16.94 5.04
N VAL A 4 -11.45 -15.89 5.80
CA VAL A 4 -10.56 -14.75 6.03
C VAL A 4 -9.43 -15.22 6.96
N ASP A 5 -8.18 -15.14 6.50
CA ASP A 5 -7.02 -15.56 7.27
C ASP A 5 -6.85 -14.63 8.50
N PRO A 6 -6.92 -15.15 9.74
CA PRO A 6 -6.82 -14.34 10.95
C PRO A 6 -5.45 -13.68 11.14
N SER A 7 -4.40 -14.12 10.42
CA SER A 7 -3.08 -13.44 10.44
C SER A 7 -3.09 -12.09 9.72
N CYS A 8 -4.09 -11.84 8.88
CA CYS A 8 -4.24 -10.62 8.08
C CYS A 8 -5.14 -9.56 8.75
N ASN A 9 -5.54 -9.77 10.00
CA ASN A 9 -6.25 -8.76 10.78
C ASN A 9 -5.77 -8.82 12.23
N PRO A 10 -4.52 -8.41 12.52
CA PRO A 10 -4.05 -8.35 13.90
C PRO A 10 -4.90 -7.34 14.66
N VAL A 11 -5.81 -7.83 15.49
CA VAL A 11 -6.53 -7.03 16.47
C VAL A 11 -5.52 -6.68 17.56
N GLN A 12 -4.78 -5.59 17.41
CA GLN A 12 -4.11 -4.94 18.54
C GLN A 12 -3.83 -3.45 18.28
N PRO A 13 -3.99 -2.58 19.28
CA PRO A 13 -3.81 -1.14 19.14
C PRO A 13 -2.32 -0.83 18.96
N LEU A 14 -1.98 -0.14 17.88
CA LEU A 14 -0.66 0.47 17.69
C LEU A 14 -0.48 1.66 18.62
N LEU A 15 -0.26 1.43 19.92
CA LEU A 15 0.41 2.37 20.82
C LEU A 15 0.95 1.61 22.04
N GLU A 16 2.10 0.93 21.90
CA GLU A 16 2.95 0.64 23.06
C GLU A 16 4.40 0.38 22.60
N GLY A 17 5.33 1.17 23.15
CA GLY A 17 6.78 0.90 23.09
C GLY A 17 7.63 2.06 22.60
N GLY A 18 8.20 2.84 23.52
CA GLY A 18 9.25 3.79 23.15
C GLY A 18 9.72 4.82 24.18
N SER A 19 9.48 4.66 25.48
CA SER A 19 10.15 5.47 26.50
C SER A 19 11.64 5.08 26.57
N GLY A 20 12.49 5.88 25.94
CA GLY A 20 13.95 5.76 26.00
C GLY A 20 14.60 7.14 26.04
N GLY A 21 14.25 7.94 27.05
CA GLY A 21 14.84 9.26 27.30
C GLY A 21 16.08 9.15 28.18
N THR A 22 17.24 9.42 27.60
CA THR A 22 18.53 9.61 28.26
C THR A 22 18.48 10.73 29.29
N ALA A 23 19.01 10.46 30.48
CA ALA A 23 19.15 11.41 31.58
C ALA A 23 20.24 12.46 31.32
N THR A 24 19.88 13.74 31.40
CA THR A 24 20.79 14.85 31.75
C THR A 24 20.03 15.94 32.52
N THR A 25 20.22 15.94 33.84
CA THR A 25 20.47 17.09 34.75
C THR A 25 19.82 18.47 34.57
N GLY A 26 19.19 18.96 35.67
CA GLY A 26 18.94 20.38 36.02
C GLY A 26 17.61 20.92 35.48
N GLU A 27 16.73 21.61 36.20
CA GLU A 27 16.77 22.34 37.47
C GLU A 27 15.37 22.33 38.11
N LYS A 28 15.33 22.50 39.44
CA LYS A 28 14.10 22.63 40.23
C LYS A 28 13.43 23.99 39.95
N GLN A 29 12.17 23.98 39.53
CA GLN A 29 11.22 25.02 39.89
C GLN A 29 10.04 24.38 40.62
N LYS A 30 9.93 24.74 41.90
CA LYS A 30 8.82 24.39 42.77
C LYS A 30 7.71 25.39 42.48
N ASP A 31 6.69 24.99 41.75
CA ASP A 31 5.42 25.68 41.75
C ASP A 31 4.39 24.88 42.55
N ALA A 32 3.68 25.62 43.40
CA ALA A 32 2.87 25.13 44.49
C ALA A 32 1.76 24.18 44.00
N MET A 33 1.75 22.98 44.58
CA MET A 33 0.69 22.01 44.47
C MET A 33 -0.53 22.55 45.23
N VAL A 34 -1.50 23.09 44.50
CA VAL A 34 -2.83 23.38 45.02
C VAL A 34 -3.63 22.08 44.96
N ASP A 35 -4.01 21.56 46.12
CA ASP A 35 -4.92 20.42 46.25
C ASP A 35 -6.29 20.77 45.63
N LEU A 36 -6.55 20.29 44.42
CA LEU A 36 -7.84 20.43 43.73
C LEU A 36 -8.76 19.25 44.06
N GLN A 37 -9.96 19.55 44.58
CA GLN A 37 -11.03 18.57 44.76
C GLN A 37 -11.58 18.11 43.39
N PRO A 38 -12.05 16.84 43.27
CA PRO A 38 -12.55 16.33 42.00
C PRO A 38 -13.94 16.91 41.71
N GLY A 39 -14.07 17.75 40.67
CA GLY A 39 -15.39 18.15 40.17
C GLY A 39 -15.54 19.50 39.46
N GLN A 40 -14.54 20.37 39.48
CA GLN A 40 -14.54 21.60 38.67
C GLN A 40 -13.10 21.95 38.28
N GLU A 41 -12.63 21.42 37.15
CA GLU A 41 -11.44 21.98 36.51
C GLU A 41 -11.80 23.36 35.97
N ASP A 42 -11.11 24.39 36.44
CA ASP A 42 -11.31 25.76 35.98
C ASP A 42 -10.70 25.93 34.59
N TYR A 43 -11.54 25.84 33.56
CA TYR A 43 -11.15 26.01 32.17
C TYR A 43 -11.11 27.48 31.72
N SER A 44 -11.36 28.44 32.62
CA SER A 44 -11.39 29.87 32.29
C SER A 44 -10.05 30.39 31.77
N ASN A 45 -8.93 29.80 32.19
CA ASN A 45 -7.59 30.22 31.78
C ASN A 45 -7.12 29.56 30.46
N TYR A 46 -7.95 28.74 29.81
CA TYR A 46 -7.55 28.09 28.57
C TYR A 46 -7.53 29.11 27.43
N ASP A 47 -6.46 29.07 26.62
CA ASP A 47 -6.42 29.72 25.32
C ASP A 47 -7.41 29.05 24.35
N ILE A 48 -7.67 29.70 23.21
CA ILE A 48 -8.64 29.19 22.25
C ILE A 48 -8.24 27.80 21.71
N VAL A 49 -6.95 27.56 21.53
CA VAL A 49 -6.43 26.31 20.97
C VAL A 49 -6.67 25.16 21.94
N ARG A 50 -6.28 25.28 23.21
CA ARG A 50 -6.54 24.27 24.24
C ARG A 50 -8.02 24.09 24.47
N ALA A 51 -8.80 25.17 24.55
CA ALA A 51 -10.25 25.08 24.69
C ALA A 51 -10.88 24.24 23.57
N VAL A 52 -10.42 24.41 22.33
CA VAL A 52 -10.86 23.61 21.19
C VAL A 52 -10.35 22.17 21.26
N GLN A 53 -9.07 21.96 21.56
CA GLN A 53 -8.49 20.61 21.68
C GLN A 53 -9.23 19.77 22.71
N PHE A 54 -9.53 20.32 23.90
CA PHE A 54 -10.29 19.64 24.96
C PHE A 54 -11.81 19.62 24.74
N GLY A 55 -12.33 20.41 23.79
CA GLY A 55 -13.75 20.43 23.46
C GLY A 55 -14.61 21.26 24.42
N ILE A 56 -14.02 22.26 25.09
CA ILE A 56 -14.71 23.13 26.05
C ILE A 56 -15.52 24.19 25.31
N MET A 57 -16.71 23.80 24.84
CA MET A 57 -17.56 24.65 23.99
C MET A 57 -17.88 26.01 24.61
N ALA A 58 -18.16 26.06 25.92
CA ALA A 58 -18.47 27.30 26.63
C ALA A 58 -17.34 28.33 26.52
N ARG A 59 -16.08 27.90 26.69
CA ARG A 59 -14.91 28.77 26.56
C ARG A 59 -14.68 29.21 25.12
N VAL A 60 -14.93 28.33 24.15
CA VAL A 60 -14.86 28.66 22.72
C VAL A 60 -15.88 29.73 22.35
N TYR A 61 -17.12 29.62 22.84
CA TYR A 61 -18.14 30.65 22.64
C TYR A 61 -17.70 31.99 23.24
N GLU A 62 -17.27 31.99 24.50
CA GLU A 62 -16.84 33.20 25.21
C GLU A 62 -15.73 33.94 24.44
N LEU A 63 -14.70 33.21 24.00
CA LEU A 63 -13.57 33.79 23.28
C LEU A 63 -13.97 34.34 21.90
N VAL A 64 -14.79 33.60 21.15
CA VAL A 64 -15.21 34.02 19.80
C VAL A 64 -16.19 35.20 19.86
N GLU A 65 -17.16 35.19 20.77
CA GLU A 65 -18.07 36.34 20.96
C GLU A 65 -17.35 37.54 21.61
N GLY A 66 -16.25 37.30 22.33
CA GLY A 66 -15.33 38.32 22.82
C GLY A 66 -14.50 39.03 21.75
N GLY A 67 -14.68 38.68 20.46
CA GLY A 67 -14.04 39.33 19.33
C GLY A 67 -12.86 38.58 18.72
N LEU A 68 -12.61 37.33 19.12
CA LEU A 68 -11.56 36.52 18.52
C LEU A 68 -11.87 36.21 17.06
N ASN A 69 -10.90 36.42 16.17
CA ASN A 69 -11.03 36.10 14.76
C ASN A 69 -10.86 34.59 14.51
N VAL A 70 -11.93 33.92 14.09
CA VAL A 70 -11.93 32.46 13.82
C VAL A 70 -10.96 32.03 12.72
N ASN A 71 -10.52 32.97 11.88
CA ASN A 71 -9.59 32.75 10.78
C ASN A 71 -8.15 33.16 11.14
N GLU A 72 -7.89 33.57 12.38
CA GLU A 72 -6.53 33.74 12.86
C GLU A 72 -5.82 32.38 12.94
N MET A 73 -4.54 32.38 12.61
CA MET A 73 -3.70 31.19 12.64
C MET A 73 -2.72 31.33 13.80
N ASP A 74 -2.41 30.21 14.44
CA ASP A 74 -1.41 30.20 15.51
C ASP A 74 0.02 30.33 14.96
N ARG A 75 1.00 30.16 15.85
CA ARG A 75 2.43 30.29 15.53
C ARG A 75 2.93 29.23 14.55
N GLU A 76 2.21 28.11 14.42
CA GLU A 76 2.52 27.01 13.51
C GLU A 76 1.72 27.12 12.20
N ASN A 77 1.11 28.28 11.95
CA ASN A 77 0.26 28.51 10.78
C ASN A 77 -0.96 27.57 10.76
N VAL A 78 -1.47 27.15 11.93
CA VAL A 78 -2.62 26.25 12.06
C VAL A 78 -3.85 27.06 12.44
N SER A 79 -4.96 26.86 11.72
CA SER A 79 -6.24 27.50 12.07
C SER A 79 -6.97 26.74 13.18
N ILE A 80 -7.83 27.42 13.92
CA ILE A 80 -8.66 26.81 14.97
C ILE A 80 -9.51 25.65 14.42
N LEU A 81 -9.92 25.75 13.15
CA LEU A 81 -10.68 24.69 12.49
C LEU A 81 -9.88 23.39 12.31
N HIS A 82 -8.56 23.46 12.10
CA HIS A 82 -7.69 22.29 12.07
C HIS A 82 -7.67 21.56 13.43
N TRP A 83 -7.48 22.33 14.51
CA TRP A 83 -7.50 21.79 15.88
C TRP A 83 -8.84 21.16 16.24
N ALA A 84 -9.95 21.74 15.79
CA ALA A 84 -11.28 21.17 15.97
C ALA A 84 -11.47 19.88 15.16
N ALA A 85 -10.99 19.86 13.91
CA ALA A 85 -11.12 18.73 12.99
C ALA A 85 -10.31 17.50 13.46
N ILE A 86 -9.05 17.69 13.85
CA ILE A 86 -8.16 16.60 14.30
C ILE A 86 -8.59 15.98 15.62
N ASN A 87 -9.32 16.73 16.47
CA ASN A 87 -9.85 16.25 17.75
C ASN A 87 -11.33 15.81 17.67
N ASN A 88 -11.88 15.66 16.46
CA ASN A 88 -13.27 15.25 16.22
C ASN A 88 -14.34 16.11 16.96
N ARG A 89 -14.10 17.43 17.09
CA ARG A 89 -15.00 18.35 17.80
C ARG A 89 -16.12 18.86 16.91
N LEU A 90 -17.10 18.00 16.63
CA LEU A 90 -18.16 18.27 15.64
C LEU A 90 -18.93 19.58 15.90
N ASP A 91 -19.33 19.84 17.13
CA ASP A 91 -20.15 21.02 17.45
C ASP A 91 -19.33 22.32 17.40
N ILE A 92 -18.05 22.26 17.78
CA ILE A 92 -17.11 23.36 17.59
C ILE A 92 -16.92 23.64 16.09
N VAL A 93 -16.73 22.61 15.26
CA VAL A 93 -16.60 22.79 13.81
C VAL A 93 -17.84 23.45 13.20
N LYS A 94 -19.05 22.99 13.56
CA LYS A 94 -20.30 23.62 13.10
C LYS A 94 -20.37 25.09 13.49
N TYR A 95 -20.02 25.40 14.74
CA TYR A 95 -20.03 26.77 15.24
C TYR A 95 -19.02 27.66 14.52
N LEU A 96 -17.77 27.21 14.38
CA LEU A 96 -16.70 27.96 13.71
C LEU A 96 -17.04 28.24 12.25
N VAL A 97 -17.55 27.24 11.51
CA VAL A 97 -18.01 27.41 10.13
C VAL A 97 -19.18 28.41 10.07
N GLY A 98 -20.13 28.32 11.00
CA GLY A 98 -21.22 29.30 11.14
C GLY A 98 -20.76 30.74 11.42
N LYS A 99 -19.58 30.90 12.03
CA LYS A 99 -18.91 32.20 12.26
C LYS A 99 -17.99 32.64 11.11
N GLY A 100 -17.98 31.90 9.99
CA GLY A 100 -17.22 32.25 8.79
C GLY A 100 -15.79 31.70 8.76
N ALA A 101 -15.50 30.61 9.47
CA ALA A 101 -14.24 29.90 9.33
C ALA A 101 -14.08 29.34 7.91
N ILE A 102 -12.89 29.52 7.32
CA ILE A 102 -12.56 29.00 5.98
C ILE A 102 -12.35 27.48 6.07
N VAL A 103 -13.24 26.71 5.43
CA VAL A 103 -13.28 25.25 5.49
C VAL A 103 -12.01 24.60 4.91
N ASP A 104 -11.61 24.99 3.71
CA ASP A 104 -10.43 24.47 3.01
C ASP A 104 -9.20 25.36 3.19
N ARG A 105 -9.01 25.88 4.40
CA ARG A 105 -7.80 26.66 4.68
C ARG A 105 -6.59 25.75 4.77
N PHE A 106 -5.54 26.08 4.04
CA PHE A 106 -4.24 25.43 4.21
C PHE A 106 -3.53 25.94 5.47
N GLY A 107 -2.90 25.03 6.22
CA GLY A 107 -2.13 25.34 7.42
C GLY A 107 -1.24 24.20 7.90
N GLY A 108 -0.40 24.51 8.90
CA GLY A 108 0.60 23.61 9.47
C GLY A 108 1.79 23.31 8.55
N ASP A 109 2.79 22.60 9.06
CA ASP A 109 4.04 22.28 8.34
C ASP A 109 3.85 21.47 7.05
N LEU A 110 2.74 20.74 6.94
CA LEU A 110 2.42 19.89 5.81
C LEU A 110 1.50 20.58 4.80
N ASP A 111 1.26 21.89 4.90
CA ASP A 111 0.30 22.63 4.07
C ASP A 111 -0.97 21.80 3.82
N SER A 112 -1.67 21.48 4.90
CA SER A 112 -2.83 20.58 4.90
C SER A 112 -4.11 21.35 5.18
N THR A 113 -5.27 20.77 4.86
CA THR A 113 -6.58 21.36 5.21
C THR A 113 -7.13 20.67 6.47
N PRO A 114 -8.16 21.23 7.12
CA PRO A 114 -8.84 20.57 8.23
C PRO A 114 -9.38 19.17 7.84
N LEU A 115 -9.82 19.00 6.58
CA LEU A 115 -10.26 17.71 6.05
C LEU A 115 -9.11 16.70 5.96
N HIS A 116 -7.91 17.14 5.55
CA HIS A 116 -6.72 16.29 5.57
C HIS A 116 -6.40 15.81 6.99
N TRP A 117 -6.48 16.69 7.99
CA TRP A 117 -6.21 16.33 9.40
C TRP A 117 -7.24 15.34 9.95
N ALA A 118 -8.54 15.58 9.70
CA ALA A 118 -9.61 14.64 10.08
C ALA A 118 -9.43 13.26 9.40
N THR A 119 -8.99 13.27 8.13
CA THR A 119 -8.77 12.04 7.37
C THR A 119 -7.57 11.25 7.88
N ARG A 120 -6.44 11.91 8.23
CA ARG A 120 -5.26 11.26 8.83
C ARG A 120 -5.61 10.55 10.14
N GLN A 121 -6.46 11.16 10.97
CA GLN A 121 -6.90 10.58 12.25
C GLN A 121 -8.02 9.54 12.13
N GLY A 122 -8.61 9.35 10.95
CA GLY A 122 -9.67 8.36 10.76
C GLY A 122 -11.05 8.79 11.27
N HIS A 123 -11.27 10.09 11.49
CA HIS A 123 -12.53 10.60 12.01
C HIS A 123 -13.60 10.70 10.92
N LEU A 124 -14.24 9.58 10.60
CA LEU A 124 -15.29 9.51 9.57
C LEU A 124 -16.41 10.54 9.78
N THR A 125 -16.89 10.72 11.01
CA THR A 125 -17.93 11.70 11.34
C THR A 125 -17.52 13.13 11.01
N MET A 126 -16.26 13.47 11.25
CA MET A 126 -15.70 14.78 10.92
C MET A 126 -15.52 14.95 9.41
N VAL A 127 -15.03 13.92 8.72
CA VAL A 127 -14.91 13.91 7.26
C VAL A 127 -16.28 14.14 6.60
N VAL A 128 -17.32 13.43 7.05
CA VAL A 128 -18.69 13.60 6.58
C VAL A 128 -19.18 15.04 6.81
N LEU A 129 -18.91 15.60 8.00
CA LEU A 129 -19.32 16.95 8.37
C LEU A 129 -18.65 18.02 7.50
N LEU A 130 -17.32 17.96 7.35
CA LEU A 130 -16.55 18.93 6.56
C LEU A 130 -16.91 18.88 5.08
N LEU A 131 -17.11 17.68 4.52
CA LEU A 131 -17.62 17.52 3.16
C LEU A 131 -19.04 18.08 3.01
N GLY A 132 -19.87 17.98 4.05
CA GLY A 132 -21.19 18.64 4.10
C GLY A 132 -21.11 20.17 4.10
N PHE A 133 -20.01 20.74 4.58
CA PHE A 133 -19.71 22.18 4.52
C PHE A 133 -18.99 22.60 3.23
N GLY A 134 -18.84 21.69 2.26
CA GLY A 134 -18.24 22.00 0.96
C GLY A 134 -16.72 21.87 0.90
N ALA A 135 -16.10 21.18 1.86
CA ALA A 135 -14.68 20.84 1.78
C ALA A 135 -14.38 20.02 0.52
N ASP A 136 -13.27 20.29 -0.15
CA ASP A 136 -12.84 19.54 -1.33
C ASP A 136 -11.85 18.41 -0.97
N PRO A 137 -12.24 17.11 -1.11
CA PRO A 137 -11.37 15.98 -0.80
C PRO A 137 -10.25 15.75 -1.81
N THR A 138 -10.28 16.44 -2.96
CA THR A 138 -9.32 16.29 -4.06
C THR A 138 -8.11 17.21 -3.93
N LEU A 139 -8.19 18.22 -3.05
CA LEU A 139 -7.06 19.06 -2.68
C LEU A 139 -5.88 18.20 -2.24
N ARG A 140 -4.67 18.70 -2.50
CA ARG A 140 -3.43 18.00 -2.17
C ARG A 140 -2.70 18.76 -1.07
N ASP A 141 -2.25 18.03 -0.06
CA ASP A 141 -1.37 18.59 0.96
C ASP A 141 0.05 18.86 0.41
N GLY A 142 0.92 19.41 1.24
CA GLY A 142 2.33 19.69 0.91
C GLY A 142 3.14 18.45 0.54
N GLN A 143 2.71 17.24 0.94
CA GLN A 143 3.32 15.97 0.52
C GLN A 143 2.76 15.48 -0.83
N GLY A 144 1.70 16.13 -1.33
CA GLY A 144 1.04 15.79 -2.58
C GLY A 144 -0.12 14.80 -2.42
N PHE A 145 -0.52 14.47 -1.19
CA PHE A 145 -1.60 13.53 -0.90
C PHE A 145 -2.95 14.24 -0.85
N SER A 146 -3.95 13.64 -1.49
CA SER A 146 -5.36 13.97 -1.25
C SER A 146 -5.97 13.07 -0.19
N CYS A 147 -7.22 13.34 0.20
CA CYS A 147 -7.88 12.61 1.29
C CYS A 147 -7.96 11.10 1.04
N ILE A 148 -8.22 10.65 -0.19
CA ILE A 148 -8.29 9.21 -0.50
C ILE A 148 -6.92 8.53 -0.32
N HIS A 149 -5.82 9.21 -0.67
CA HIS A 149 -4.47 8.69 -0.45
C HIS A 149 -4.16 8.54 1.04
N LEU A 150 -4.48 9.57 1.84
CA LEU A 150 -4.29 9.55 3.30
C LEU A 150 -5.12 8.42 3.94
N ALA A 151 -6.40 8.33 3.60
CA ALA A 151 -7.28 7.29 4.12
C ALA A 151 -6.76 5.88 3.77
N SER A 152 -6.27 5.66 2.55
CA SER A 152 -5.69 4.37 2.14
C SER A 152 -4.34 4.08 2.78
N GLN A 153 -3.51 5.11 3.00
CA GLN A 153 -2.21 4.98 3.65
C GLN A 153 -2.34 4.58 5.13
N PHE A 154 -3.30 5.16 5.84
CA PHE A 154 -3.53 4.88 7.27
C PHE A 154 -4.54 3.74 7.52
N GLY A 155 -5.10 3.15 6.46
CA GLY A 155 -6.00 2.00 6.59
C GLY A 155 -7.44 2.33 6.97
N HIS A 156 -7.86 3.59 6.84
CA HIS A 156 -9.20 4.08 7.21
C HIS A 156 -10.25 3.69 6.16
N THR A 157 -10.58 2.40 6.12
CA THR A 157 -11.46 1.78 5.12
C THR A 157 -12.83 2.46 5.01
N ALA A 158 -13.43 2.85 6.14
CA ALA A 158 -14.73 3.51 6.11
C ALA A 158 -14.68 4.89 5.42
N ILE A 159 -13.57 5.62 5.57
CA ILE A 159 -13.37 6.89 4.86
C ILE A 159 -13.11 6.65 3.38
N VAL A 160 -12.29 5.65 3.02
CA VAL A 160 -12.08 5.26 1.61
C VAL A 160 -13.41 4.93 0.93
N ALA A 161 -14.24 4.11 1.58
CA ALA A 161 -15.57 3.74 1.07
C ALA A 161 -16.46 4.99 0.89
N TYR A 162 -16.47 5.89 1.87
CA TYR A 162 -17.28 7.10 1.82
C TYR A 162 -16.84 8.05 0.70
N LEU A 163 -15.54 8.27 0.53
CA LEU A 163 -14.99 9.13 -0.52
C LEU A 163 -15.31 8.60 -1.93
N ILE A 164 -15.16 7.29 -2.14
CA ILE A 164 -15.52 6.64 -3.43
C ILE A 164 -17.03 6.77 -3.67
N ALA A 165 -17.86 6.53 -2.65
CA ALA A 165 -19.31 6.67 -2.76
C ALA A 165 -19.76 8.11 -3.08
N LYS A 166 -18.95 9.12 -2.77
CA LYS A 166 -19.16 10.53 -3.15
C LYS A 166 -18.64 10.90 -4.54
N GLY A 167 -18.22 9.91 -5.34
CA GLY A 167 -17.72 10.12 -6.70
C GLY A 167 -16.21 10.37 -6.78
N GLY A 168 -15.47 10.07 -5.71
CA GLY A 168 -14.00 10.11 -5.75
C GLY A 168 -13.43 9.09 -6.72
N ASP A 169 -12.40 9.49 -7.47
CA ASP A 169 -11.67 8.59 -8.36
C ASP A 169 -10.85 7.57 -7.54
N VAL A 170 -11.17 6.29 -7.71
CA VAL A 170 -10.50 5.16 -7.05
C VAL A 170 -9.01 5.09 -7.43
N ASP A 171 -8.68 5.54 -8.64
CA ASP A 171 -7.33 5.55 -9.18
C ASP A 171 -6.73 6.96 -9.26
N MET A 172 -7.23 7.88 -8.42
CA MET A 172 -6.61 9.18 -8.28
C MET A 172 -5.11 9.01 -8.04
N VAL A 173 -4.30 9.83 -8.71
CA VAL A 173 -2.86 9.81 -8.51
C VAL A 173 -2.44 10.99 -7.65
N ASP A 174 -1.47 10.78 -6.77
CA ASP A 174 -0.83 11.82 -5.98
C ASP A 174 0.24 12.56 -6.81
N ARG A 175 1.05 13.42 -6.18
CA ARG A 175 2.17 14.12 -6.86
C ARG A 175 3.26 13.16 -7.36
N ASN A 176 3.44 12.01 -6.71
CA ASN A 176 4.41 10.98 -7.05
C ASN A 176 3.86 9.95 -8.06
N GLY A 177 2.63 10.11 -8.51
CA GLY A 177 1.96 9.15 -9.40
C GLY A 177 1.47 7.88 -8.69
N MET A 178 1.48 7.87 -7.36
CA MET A 178 1.01 6.77 -6.53
C MET A 178 -0.51 6.81 -6.42
N THR A 179 -1.14 5.64 -6.51
CA THR A 179 -2.60 5.46 -6.34
C THR A 179 -2.96 5.05 -4.91
N PRO A 180 -4.23 5.18 -4.49
CA PRO A 180 -4.72 4.65 -3.22
C PRO A 180 -4.37 3.17 -2.99
N LEU A 181 -4.46 2.34 -4.03
CA LEU A 181 -4.13 0.91 -3.98
C LEU A 181 -2.63 0.68 -3.73
N MET A 182 -1.76 1.53 -4.28
CA MET A 182 -0.32 1.47 -4.00
C MET A 182 -0.01 1.82 -2.55
N TYR A 183 -0.69 2.82 -1.97
CA TYR A 183 -0.53 3.17 -0.55
C TYR A 183 -1.02 2.06 0.37
N SER A 184 -2.18 1.46 0.09
CA SER A 184 -2.69 0.35 0.90
C SER A 184 -1.76 -0.86 0.82
N ALA A 185 -1.24 -1.19 -0.37
CA ALA A 185 -0.26 -2.27 -0.56
C ALA A 185 1.05 -2.05 0.20
N TYR A 186 1.50 -0.79 0.28
CA TYR A 186 2.78 -0.43 0.87
C TYR A 186 2.73 -0.22 2.40
N ARG A 187 1.60 0.19 2.97
CA ARG A 187 1.50 0.58 4.39
C ARG A 187 0.57 -0.29 5.23
N VAL A 188 -0.44 -0.92 4.62
CA VAL A 188 -1.50 -1.62 5.36
C VAL A 188 -1.33 -3.12 5.28
N PHE A 189 -0.95 -3.74 6.40
CA PHE A 189 -0.78 -5.20 6.53
C PHE A 189 -2.12 -5.87 6.91
N GLY A 190 -3.11 -5.74 6.03
CA GLY A 190 -4.41 -6.39 6.22
C GLY A 190 -5.26 -6.45 4.95
N TYR A 191 -6.49 -6.94 5.09
CA TYR A 191 -7.41 -7.08 3.95
C TYR A 191 -7.95 -5.75 3.45
N ASP A 192 -8.49 -4.93 4.34
CA ASP A 192 -9.06 -3.64 4.01
C ASP A 192 -8.05 -2.52 4.35
N PRO A 193 -7.91 -1.46 3.53
CA PRO A 193 -8.79 -1.03 2.44
C PRO A 193 -8.46 -1.64 1.06
N THR A 194 -7.42 -2.48 0.94
CA THR A 194 -7.00 -3.06 -0.35
C THR A 194 -8.12 -3.85 -1.02
N ARG A 195 -8.82 -4.72 -0.28
CA ARG A 195 -9.95 -5.52 -0.80
C ARG A 195 -11.07 -4.61 -1.33
N LEU A 196 -11.40 -3.56 -0.58
CA LEU A 196 -12.39 -2.57 -0.98
C LEU A 196 -11.96 -1.87 -2.29
N LEU A 197 -10.75 -1.36 -2.37
CA LEU A 197 -10.23 -0.66 -3.56
C LEU A 197 -10.27 -1.56 -4.80
N ILE A 198 -9.80 -2.80 -4.67
CA ILE A 198 -9.88 -3.81 -5.72
C ILE A 198 -11.33 -4.08 -6.14
N THR A 199 -12.25 -4.17 -5.19
CA THR A 199 -13.69 -4.40 -5.46
C THR A 199 -14.31 -3.22 -6.18
N MET A 200 -13.85 -2.00 -5.90
CA MET A 200 -14.29 -0.76 -6.56
C MET A 200 -13.62 -0.52 -7.92
N GLY A 201 -12.84 -1.48 -8.42
CA GLY A 201 -12.26 -1.42 -9.76
C GLY A 201 -10.93 -0.68 -9.86
N ALA A 202 -10.17 -0.56 -8.76
CA ALA A 202 -8.83 0.03 -8.79
C ALA A 202 -7.92 -0.67 -9.81
N GLY A 203 -7.12 0.11 -10.53
CA GLY A 203 -6.16 -0.33 -11.53
C GLY A 203 -4.99 -1.11 -10.91
N ILE A 204 -5.10 -2.43 -10.91
CA ILE A 204 -4.15 -3.37 -10.29
C ILE A 204 -2.73 -3.28 -10.87
N ASN A 205 -2.62 -2.96 -12.17
CA ASN A 205 -1.36 -2.93 -12.90
C ASN A 205 -0.85 -1.50 -13.16
N LYS A 206 -1.43 -0.48 -12.51
CA LYS A 206 -0.93 0.89 -12.64
C LYS A 206 0.48 0.99 -12.07
N GLN A 207 1.32 1.84 -12.67
CA GLN A 207 2.70 2.07 -12.25
C GLN A 207 2.82 3.49 -11.68
N ASP A 208 3.57 3.63 -10.59
CA ASP A 208 3.88 4.95 -10.05
C ASP A 208 4.86 5.70 -10.97
N LYS A 209 4.85 7.03 -10.89
CA LYS A 209 5.64 7.87 -11.80
C LYS A 209 7.14 7.90 -11.45
N VAL A 210 7.49 7.66 -10.19
CA VAL A 210 8.86 7.84 -9.69
C VAL A 210 9.70 6.59 -9.91
N ASN A 211 9.17 5.44 -9.52
CA ASN A 211 9.88 4.16 -9.54
C ASN A 211 9.33 3.17 -10.56
N GLY A 212 8.16 3.44 -11.15
CA GLY A 212 7.49 2.50 -12.05
C GLY A 212 6.99 1.23 -11.35
N ASN A 213 6.87 1.24 -10.03
CA ASN A 213 6.38 0.12 -9.24
C ASN A 213 4.87 -0.01 -9.39
N THR A 214 4.41 -1.25 -9.51
CA THR A 214 2.99 -1.60 -9.41
C THR A 214 2.61 -1.84 -7.94
N PRO A 215 1.30 -1.87 -7.58
CA PRO A 215 0.85 -2.33 -6.27
C PRO A 215 1.49 -3.67 -5.85
N LEU A 216 1.71 -4.58 -6.80
CA LEU A 216 2.36 -5.87 -6.54
C LEU A 216 3.84 -5.71 -6.17
N HIS A 217 4.59 -4.85 -6.86
CA HIS A 217 5.99 -4.56 -6.49
C HIS A 217 6.08 -4.05 -5.04
N LEU A 218 5.19 -3.13 -4.66
CA LEU A 218 5.18 -2.53 -3.32
C LEU A 218 4.79 -3.54 -2.23
N ALA A 219 3.80 -4.40 -2.50
CA ALA A 219 3.42 -5.48 -1.59
C ALA A 219 4.55 -6.50 -1.41
N CYS A 220 5.25 -6.84 -2.50
CA CYS A 220 6.41 -7.72 -2.50
C CYS A 220 7.61 -7.14 -1.74
N GLN A 221 7.89 -5.84 -1.92
CA GLN A 221 8.95 -5.14 -1.20
C GLN A 221 8.74 -5.13 0.32
N THR A 222 7.49 -4.90 0.74
CA THR A 222 7.13 -4.79 2.17
C THR A 222 6.90 -6.12 2.86
N GLY A 223 6.77 -7.21 2.09
CA GLY A 223 6.47 -8.52 2.66
C GLY A 223 4.98 -8.72 2.96
N ASN A 224 4.10 -7.92 2.36
CA ASN A 224 2.66 -7.95 2.63
C ASN A 224 1.96 -9.12 1.93
N THR A 225 2.02 -10.29 2.56
CA THR A 225 1.46 -11.56 2.03
C THR A 225 -0.05 -11.48 1.77
N CYS A 226 -0.79 -10.76 2.61
CA CYS A 226 -2.24 -10.59 2.49
C CYS A 226 -2.61 -9.87 1.19
N VAL A 227 -1.95 -8.74 0.92
CA VAL A 227 -2.17 -7.98 -0.32
C VAL A 227 -1.66 -8.74 -1.54
N VAL A 228 -0.50 -9.40 -1.44
CA VAL A 228 0.00 -10.25 -2.53
C VAL A 228 -1.03 -11.33 -2.92
N LYS A 229 -1.64 -12.01 -1.94
CA LYS A 229 -2.68 -13.01 -2.19
C LYS A 229 -3.88 -12.39 -2.94
N MET A 230 -4.40 -11.26 -2.45
CA MET A 230 -5.53 -10.57 -3.10
C MET A 230 -5.21 -10.13 -4.53
N LEU A 231 -3.99 -9.65 -4.78
CA LEU A 231 -3.53 -9.28 -6.12
C LEU A 231 -3.41 -10.50 -7.04
N PHE A 232 -3.01 -11.66 -6.51
CA PHE A 232 -2.97 -12.91 -7.26
C PHE A 232 -4.36 -13.43 -7.63
N ASP A 233 -5.32 -13.35 -6.69
CA ASP A 233 -6.71 -13.75 -6.93
C ASP A 233 -7.33 -12.93 -8.08
N LYS A 234 -6.87 -11.69 -8.26
CA LYS A 234 -7.29 -10.80 -9.36
C LYS A 234 -6.39 -10.84 -10.59
N LYS A 235 -5.50 -11.81 -10.68
CA LYS A 235 -4.61 -12.03 -11.82
C LYS A 235 -3.75 -10.79 -12.15
N ALA A 236 -3.21 -10.12 -11.13
CA ALA A 236 -2.19 -9.09 -11.31
C ALA A 236 -1.04 -9.58 -12.20
N ASP A 237 -0.53 -8.71 -13.08
CA ASP A 237 0.55 -9.05 -13.99
C ASP A 237 1.87 -9.18 -13.20
N LEU A 238 2.57 -10.29 -13.44
CA LEU A 238 3.79 -10.66 -12.73
C LEU A 238 5.06 -10.21 -13.46
N ASP A 239 4.95 -9.95 -14.77
CA ASP A 239 6.09 -9.72 -15.65
C ASP A 239 6.31 -8.21 -15.94
N ILE A 240 5.50 -7.33 -15.34
CA ILE A 240 5.72 -5.87 -15.41
C ILE A 240 7.06 -5.54 -14.75
N LEU A 241 7.84 -4.70 -15.44
CA LEU A 241 9.12 -4.21 -14.97
C LEU A 241 8.99 -2.81 -14.39
N ASN A 242 9.62 -2.58 -13.24
CA ASN A 242 9.79 -1.24 -12.68
C ASN A 242 10.88 -0.46 -13.43
N ALA A 243 11.13 0.80 -13.01
CA ALA A 243 12.15 1.65 -13.63
C ALA A 243 13.59 1.11 -13.50
N LYS A 244 13.83 0.18 -12.56
CA LYS A 244 15.11 -0.53 -12.39
C LYS A 244 15.23 -1.79 -13.26
N GLY A 245 14.20 -2.11 -14.05
CA GLY A 245 14.14 -3.34 -14.85
C GLY A 245 13.90 -4.61 -14.01
N GLN A 246 13.35 -4.46 -12.80
CA GLN A 246 13.05 -5.57 -11.89
C GLN A 246 11.58 -5.95 -11.99
N THR A 247 11.28 -7.25 -11.90
CA THR A 247 9.92 -7.75 -11.68
C THR A 247 9.53 -7.67 -10.21
N ALA A 248 8.24 -7.87 -9.90
CA ALA A 248 7.78 -7.95 -8.51
C ALA A 248 8.42 -9.13 -7.75
N MET A 249 8.77 -10.21 -8.44
CA MET A 249 9.49 -11.36 -7.85
C MET A 249 10.93 -11.00 -7.50
N ASP A 250 11.60 -10.22 -8.35
CA ASP A 250 12.95 -9.73 -8.09
C ASP A 250 12.97 -8.79 -6.88
N ALA A 251 11.96 -7.92 -6.76
CA ALA A 251 11.76 -7.10 -5.57
C ALA A 251 11.58 -7.97 -4.32
N ALA A 252 10.71 -8.99 -4.35
CA ALA A 252 10.56 -9.90 -3.20
C ALA A 252 11.87 -10.63 -2.83
N ALA A 253 12.70 -10.98 -3.82
CA ALA A 253 14.00 -11.61 -3.60
C ALA A 253 15.04 -10.64 -2.99
N GLU A 254 15.07 -9.39 -3.45
CA GLU A 254 15.94 -8.33 -2.93
C GLU A 254 15.68 -8.09 -1.43
N PHE A 255 14.41 -8.02 -1.04
CA PHE A 255 13.98 -7.82 0.35
C PHE A 255 13.90 -9.12 1.18
N LYS A 256 14.39 -10.25 0.64
CA LYS A 256 14.50 -11.57 1.32
C LYS A 256 13.16 -12.19 1.77
N HIS A 257 12.07 -11.87 1.09
CA HIS A 257 10.74 -12.43 1.37
C HIS A 257 10.55 -13.79 0.70
N ALA A 258 11.27 -14.81 1.20
CA ALA A 258 11.32 -16.14 0.60
C ALA A 258 9.94 -16.81 0.45
N ASN A 259 9.01 -16.54 1.37
CA ASN A 259 7.64 -17.08 1.33
C ASN A 259 6.87 -16.52 0.12
N ILE A 260 7.00 -15.22 -0.13
CA ILE A 260 6.36 -14.56 -1.28
C ILE A 260 6.96 -15.10 -2.56
N VAL A 261 8.29 -15.18 -2.68
CA VAL A 261 8.96 -15.73 -3.88
C VAL A 261 8.49 -17.16 -4.19
N LYS A 262 8.41 -18.03 -3.16
CA LYS A 262 7.87 -19.40 -3.33
C LYS A 262 6.43 -19.36 -3.86
N ARG A 263 5.58 -18.50 -3.28
CA ARG A 263 4.19 -18.34 -3.72
C ARG A 263 4.08 -17.79 -5.14
N MET A 264 4.89 -16.79 -5.52
CA MET A 264 4.88 -16.24 -6.88
C MET A 264 5.29 -17.30 -7.91
N LYS A 265 6.28 -18.15 -7.60
CA LYS A 265 6.69 -19.26 -8.47
C LYS A 265 5.58 -20.28 -8.67
N GLN A 266 4.86 -20.63 -7.61
CA GLN A 266 3.68 -21.50 -7.70
C GLN A 266 2.61 -20.88 -8.59
N GLU A 267 2.24 -19.62 -8.33
CA GLU A 267 1.23 -18.90 -9.13
C GLU A 267 1.63 -18.76 -10.60
N ARG A 268 2.92 -18.56 -10.89
CA ARG A 268 3.42 -18.49 -12.26
C ARG A 268 3.32 -19.84 -12.98
N ALA A 269 3.62 -20.93 -12.28
CA ALA A 269 3.46 -22.29 -12.78
C ALA A 269 1.96 -22.62 -13.00
N ASP A 270 1.09 -22.24 -12.06
CA ASP A 270 -0.35 -22.46 -12.13
C ASP A 270 -1.00 -21.70 -13.31
N ARG A 271 -0.47 -20.50 -13.63
CA ARG A 271 -0.88 -19.71 -14.81
C ARG A 271 -0.28 -20.20 -16.13
N GLY A 272 0.64 -21.17 -16.09
CA GLY A 272 1.34 -21.66 -17.28
C GLY A 272 2.28 -20.63 -17.92
N LEU A 273 2.69 -19.60 -17.17
CA LEU A 273 3.60 -18.55 -17.64
C LEU A 273 5.07 -19.00 -17.65
N ASP A 274 5.36 -20.14 -17.02
CA ASP A 274 6.63 -20.82 -17.22
C ASP A 274 6.66 -21.42 -18.63
N HIS A 275 7.15 -20.63 -19.59
CA HIS A 275 7.81 -21.15 -20.79
C HIS A 275 9.07 -21.91 -20.34
N THR A 276 8.88 -23.05 -19.65
CA THR A 276 9.93 -24.05 -19.57
C THR A 276 10.10 -24.56 -20.98
N ASN A 277 10.98 -23.90 -21.72
CA ASN A 277 11.49 -24.38 -22.98
C ASN A 277 11.76 -25.87 -22.77
N PHE A 278 11.30 -26.73 -23.69
CA PHE A 278 11.50 -28.17 -23.60
C PHE A 278 12.93 -28.53 -23.15
N VAL A 279 13.91 -27.71 -23.58
CA VAL A 279 15.31 -27.72 -23.15
C VAL A 279 15.51 -27.64 -21.63
N SER A 280 14.90 -26.71 -20.89
CA SER A 280 15.07 -26.61 -19.42
C SER A 280 14.42 -27.77 -18.67
N LYS A 281 13.30 -28.28 -19.20
CA LYS A 281 12.64 -29.49 -18.67
C LYS A 281 13.46 -30.75 -18.97
N PHE A 282 14.08 -30.81 -20.15
CA PHE A 282 14.96 -31.89 -20.60
C PHE A 282 16.29 -31.93 -19.82
N THR A 283 16.86 -30.78 -19.47
CA THR A 283 18.10 -30.71 -18.69
C THR A 283 17.89 -30.90 -17.19
N GLY A 284 16.77 -30.41 -16.64
CA GLY A 284 16.50 -30.43 -15.21
C GLY A 284 15.92 -31.74 -14.66
N ASN A 285 15.24 -32.54 -15.48
CA ASN A 285 14.57 -33.75 -15.02
C ASN A 285 15.17 -35.03 -15.64
N LYS A 286 15.69 -35.92 -14.77
CA LYS A 286 16.36 -37.17 -15.16
C LYS A 286 15.41 -38.14 -15.87
N ASP A 287 14.12 -38.15 -15.54
CA ASP A 287 13.13 -39.04 -16.17
C ASP A 287 12.80 -38.61 -17.59
N THR A 288 12.63 -37.31 -17.82
CA THR A 288 12.40 -36.77 -19.17
C THR A 288 13.64 -36.97 -20.05
N ARG A 289 14.85 -36.81 -19.50
CA ARG A 289 16.09 -37.09 -20.22
C ARG A 289 16.18 -38.56 -20.64
N THR A 290 15.89 -39.50 -19.72
CA THR A 290 15.94 -40.94 -19.98
C THR A 290 14.89 -41.36 -21.01
N ARG A 291 13.65 -40.87 -20.88
CA ARG A 291 12.57 -41.18 -21.85
C ARG A 291 12.88 -40.64 -23.24
N VAL A 292 13.35 -39.40 -23.34
CA VAL A 292 13.71 -38.81 -24.64
C VAL A 292 14.94 -39.51 -25.24
N MET A 293 15.96 -39.88 -24.44
CA MET A 293 17.10 -40.68 -24.90
C MET A 293 16.71 -42.09 -25.36
N TRP A 294 15.64 -42.67 -24.81
CA TRP A 294 15.12 -43.97 -25.26
C TRP A 294 14.39 -43.89 -26.60
N TRP A 295 13.72 -42.75 -26.88
CA TRP A 295 13.03 -42.51 -28.14
C TRP A 295 13.92 -41.91 -29.23
N PHE A 296 15.03 -41.26 -28.86
CA PHE A 296 15.97 -40.63 -29.79
C PHE A 296 16.55 -41.59 -30.84
N PRO A 297 16.92 -42.86 -30.52
CA PRO A 297 17.37 -43.83 -31.52
C PRO A 297 16.31 -44.12 -32.57
N PHE A 298 15.04 -44.18 -32.18
CA PHE A 298 13.94 -44.42 -33.10
C PHE A 298 13.64 -43.19 -33.98
N PHE A 299 13.70 -41.99 -33.42
CA PHE A 299 13.61 -40.75 -34.21
C PHE A 299 14.80 -40.56 -35.16
N ALA A 300 16.01 -40.90 -34.73
CA ALA A 300 17.20 -40.87 -35.57
C ALA A 300 17.10 -41.89 -36.70
N VAL A 301 16.68 -43.12 -36.42
CA VAL A 301 16.45 -44.17 -37.44
C VAL A 301 15.30 -43.79 -38.38
N TYR A 302 14.22 -43.18 -37.87
CA TYR A 302 13.11 -42.66 -38.67
C TYR A 302 13.54 -41.50 -39.58
N ALA A 303 14.33 -40.54 -39.08
CA ALA A 303 14.90 -39.47 -39.89
C ALA A 303 15.92 -39.99 -40.91
N ILE A 304 16.73 -41.01 -40.56
CA ILE A 304 17.67 -41.64 -41.50
C ILE A 304 16.91 -42.47 -42.56
N GLY A 305 15.80 -43.11 -42.19
CA GLY A 305 14.99 -43.96 -43.07
C GLY A 305 14.03 -43.21 -43.98
N ILE A 306 13.53 -42.03 -43.59
CA ILE A 306 12.59 -41.20 -44.36
C ILE A 306 13.27 -40.08 -45.15
N ILE A 307 14.57 -39.84 -44.96
CA ILE A 307 15.32 -38.87 -45.78
C ILE A 307 16.19 -39.56 -46.86
N PRO A 308 15.59 -40.24 -47.87
CA PRO A 308 16.22 -40.39 -49.17
C PRO A 308 16.26 -39.07 -49.98
N GLU A 309 15.41 -38.08 -49.66
CA GLU A 309 15.12 -36.97 -50.60
C GLU A 309 15.75 -35.60 -50.28
N LEU A 310 16.29 -35.35 -49.08
CA LEU A 310 17.07 -34.12 -48.85
C LEU A 310 18.54 -34.37 -49.16
N SER A 311 19.07 -33.53 -50.06
CA SER A 311 20.45 -33.43 -50.56
C SER A 311 21.48 -33.08 -49.48
N ILE A 312 21.50 -33.82 -48.37
CA ILE A 312 22.43 -33.66 -47.26
C ILE A 312 23.73 -34.41 -47.60
N PRO A 313 24.91 -33.76 -47.54
CA PRO A 313 26.20 -34.39 -47.81
C PRO A 313 26.47 -35.64 -46.93
N TRP A 314 27.08 -36.66 -47.53
CA TRP A 314 27.26 -38.00 -46.94
C TRP A 314 27.98 -38.02 -45.58
N TYR A 315 28.85 -37.05 -45.30
CA TYR A 315 29.60 -36.99 -44.05
C TYR A 315 28.71 -36.67 -42.84
N TYR A 316 27.62 -35.92 -43.01
CA TYR A 316 26.65 -35.69 -41.93
C TYR A 316 25.89 -36.98 -41.56
N LYS A 317 25.59 -37.83 -42.56
CA LYS A 317 25.00 -39.16 -42.33
C LYS A 317 25.96 -40.06 -41.54
N LEU A 318 27.26 -39.98 -41.83
CA LEU A 318 28.31 -40.73 -41.13
C LEU A 318 28.46 -40.28 -39.66
N ILE A 319 28.43 -38.96 -39.40
CA ILE A 319 28.55 -38.41 -38.04
C ILE A 319 27.35 -38.81 -37.17
N LEU A 320 26.13 -38.75 -37.71
CA LEU A 320 24.92 -39.20 -37.03
C LEU A 320 24.95 -40.70 -36.72
N ALA A 321 25.41 -41.54 -37.66
CA ALA A 321 25.58 -42.97 -37.45
C ALA A 321 26.60 -43.29 -36.34
N LEU A 322 27.74 -42.59 -36.33
CA LEU A 322 28.78 -42.78 -35.31
C LEU A 322 28.34 -42.30 -33.91
N LEU A 323 27.60 -41.19 -33.82
CA LEU A 323 27.01 -40.73 -32.57
C LEU A 323 26.00 -41.73 -32.00
N SER A 324 25.15 -42.32 -32.86
CA SER A 324 24.19 -43.35 -32.44
C SER A 324 24.87 -44.62 -31.91
N ALA A 325 25.98 -45.03 -32.54
CA ALA A 325 26.77 -46.19 -32.12
C ALA A 325 27.56 -45.94 -30.82
N GLY A 326 28.08 -44.72 -30.62
CA GLY A 326 28.79 -44.33 -29.41
C GLY A 326 27.88 -44.28 -28.17
N ILE A 327 26.65 -43.80 -28.34
CA ILE A 327 25.62 -43.75 -27.27
C ILE A 327 25.23 -45.17 -26.82
N TRP A 328 25.21 -46.15 -27.74
CA TRP A 328 24.87 -47.53 -27.39
C TRP A 328 25.95 -48.21 -26.53
N LYS A 329 27.22 -47.85 -26.74
CA LYS A 329 28.35 -48.29 -25.91
C LYS A 329 28.33 -47.69 -24.50
N PHE A 330 27.76 -46.49 -24.34
CA PHE A 330 27.61 -45.79 -23.06
C PHE A 330 26.40 -46.26 -22.25
N LEU A 331 25.45 -46.95 -22.88
CA LEU A 331 24.26 -47.54 -22.25
C LEU A 331 24.48 -48.96 -21.71
N GLN A 332 25.65 -49.58 -22.01
CA GLN A 332 26.04 -50.91 -21.54
C GLN A 332 27.06 -50.88 -20.37
N MET A 333 27.43 -49.70 -19.87
CA MET A 333 28.19 -49.50 -18.62
C MET A 333 27.28 -48.87 -17.56
#